data_AF-A0A2V9JPB6-F1
#
_entry.id   AF-A0A2V9JPB6-F1
#
_cell.length_a   1.000
_cell.length_b   1.000
_cell.length_c   1.000
_cell.angle_alpha   90.00
_cell.angle_beta   90.00
_cell.angle_gamma   90.00
#
_symmetry.space_group_name_H-M   'P 1'
#
loop_
_entity.id
_entity.type
_entity.pdbx_description
1 polymer ?
#
loop_
_entity_poly.entity_id
_entity_poly.type
_entity_poly.pdbx_seq_one_letter_code
_entity_poly.pdbx_strand_id
1 'polypeptide(L)'
;MGVLDPAAGRAASRRGLRSFFKRLRTGDALAHLIVSIAAASIFLITALLVFELTRNSGLARHKFGWEFLWTRTWDPVKEEFGALPFIFGTVVTSATALLIAVPLGVAASVFLAELAPRRISNLLTFLIELLAAVPSVIYGLLGIFVLVPALRSEVMPALKKTL
;
A
#
# COMPACT_ATOMS: atom_id res chain seq x y z
N MET A 1 -59.85 1.86 -45.84
CA MET A 1 -59.44 1.35 -44.51
C MET A 1 -57.96 1.69 -44.31
N GLY A 2 -57.61 2.22 -43.14
CA GLY A 2 -56.50 3.16 -42.95
C GLY A 2 -55.10 2.70 -43.36
N VAL A 3 -54.45 3.51 -44.18
CA VAL A 3 -53.00 3.47 -44.41
C VAL A 3 -52.34 3.90 -43.11
N LEU A 4 -51.71 2.96 -42.41
CA LEU A 4 -50.87 3.27 -41.26
C LEU A 4 -49.66 4.08 -41.75
N ASP A 5 -49.58 5.35 -41.35
CA ASP A 5 -48.48 6.24 -41.67
C ASP A 5 -47.16 5.71 -41.05
N PRO A 6 -46.19 5.23 -41.84
CA PRO A 6 -44.93 4.68 -41.35
C PRO A 6 -44.01 5.76 -40.72
N ALA A 7 -44.34 7.05 -40.88
CA ALA A 7 -43.59 8.14 -40.26
C ALA A 7 -43.83 8.25 -38.75
N ALA A 8 -45.02 7.86 -38.27
CA ALA A 8 -45.38 7.93 -36.86
C ALA A 8 -44.52 6.99 -35.97
N GLY A 9 -44.17 5.80 -36.48
CA GLY A 9 -43.33 4.82 -35.76
C GLY A 9 -41.85 5.24 -35.65
N ARG A 10 -41.31 5.95 -36.65
CA ARG A 10 -39.89 6.38 -36.67
C ARG A 10 -39.62 7.56 -35.71
N ALA A 11 -40.61 8.42 -35.48
CA ALA A 11 -40.49 9.55 -34.57
C ALA A 11 -40.51 9.14 -33.08
N ALA A 12 -41.23 8.08 -32.72
CA ALA A 12 -41.31 7.57 -31.36
C ALA A 12 -40.00 6.87 -30.91
N SER A 13 -39.38 6.09 -31.80
CA SER A 13 -38.12 5.37 -31.53
C SER A 13 -36.93 6.31 -31.30
N ARG A 14 -36.83 7.42 -32.06
CA ARG A 14 -35.76 8.42 -31.91
C ARG A 14 -35.87 9.24 -30.60
N ARG A 15 -37.08 9.35 -30.03
CA ARG A 15 -37.34 10.12 -28.81
C ARG A 15 -36.99 9.32 -27.55
N GLY A 16 -37.22 8.00 -27.57
CA GLY A 16 -36.84 7.08 -26.49
C GLY A 16 -35.32 6.89 -26.35
N LEU A 17 -34.58 6.86 -27.46
CA LEU A 17 -33.12 6.80 -27.42
C LEU A 17 -32.52 8.05 -26.75
N ARG A 18 -33.01 9.24 -27.12
CA ARG A 18 -32.50 10.51 -26.56
C ARG A 18 -32.78 10.67 -25.06
N SER A 19 -33.89 10.15 -24.54
CA SER A 19 -34.19 10.20 -23.11
C SER A 19 -33.38 9.18 -22.29
N PHE A 20 -33.03 8.03 -22.88
CA PHE A 20 -32.13 7.04 -22.27
C PHE A 20 -30.70 7.61 -22.13
N PHE A 21 -30.17 8.24 -23.18
CA PHE A 21 -28.88 8.94 -23.13
C PHE A 21 -28.88 10.17 -22.20
N LYS A 22 -30.02 10.87 -22.05
CA LYS A 22 -30.13 12.03 -21.13
C LYS A 22 -30.20 11.62 -19.65
N ARG A 23 -30.72 10.42 -19.34
CA ARG A 23 -30.69 9.83 -17.98
C ARG A 23 -29.31 9.30 -17.60
N LEU A 24 -28.53 8.79 -18.57
CA LEU A 24 -27.11 8.45 -18.37
C LEU A 24 -26.25 9.70 -18.05
N ARG A 25 -26.56 10.86 -18.66
CA ARG A 25 -25.82 12.13 -18.47
C ARG A 25 -25.90 12.75 -17.06
N THR A 26 -26.93 12.44 -16.26
CA THR A 26 -27.06 12.96 -14.88
C THR A 26 -26.34 12.08 -13.86
N GLY A 27 -26.30 10.76 -14.10
CA GLY A 27 -25.53 9.82 -13.29
C GLY A 27 -24.02 10.04 -13.43
N ASP A 28 -23.55 10.28 -14.66
CA ASP A 28 -22.13 10.54 -14.92
C ASP A 28 -21.63 11.82 -14.26
N ALA A 29 -22.42 12.90 -14.28
CA ALA A 29 -22.06 14.15 -13.62
C ALA A 29 -21.98 14.00 -12.08
N LEU A 30 -22.90 13.24 -11.49
CA LEU A 30 -22.89 12.94 -10.05
C LEU A 30 -21.69 12.05 -9.68
N ALA A 31 -21.40 11.03 -10.49
CA ALA A 31 -20.24 10.17 -10.31
C ALA A 31 -18.93 10.96 -10.41
N HIS A 32 -18.78 11.82 -11.42
CA HIS A 32 -17.62 12.71 -11.56
C HIS A 32 -17.49 13.69 -10.39
N LEU A 33 -18.61 14.25 -9.89
CA LEU A 33 -18.60 15.11 -8.72
C LEU A 33 -18.11 14.34 -7.48
N ILE A 34 -18.65 13.15 -7.21
CA ILE A 34 -18.25 12.31 -6.06
C ILE A 34 -16.77 11.95 -6.16
N VAL A 35 -16.31 11.49 -7.31
CA VAL A 35 -14.90 11.14 -7.53
C VAL A 35 -14.00 12.37 -7.39
N SER A 36 -14.41 13.54 -7.90
CA SER A 36 -13.64 14.77 -7.78
C SER A 36 -13.54 15.26 -6.33
N ILE A 37 -14.61 15.13 -5.54
CA ILE A 37 -14.62 15.45 -4.11
C ILE A 37 -13.73 14.46 -3.34
N ALA A 38 -13.80 13.16 -3.66
CA ALA A 38 -12.95 12.15 -3.04
C ALA A 38 -11.46 12.36 -3.39
N ALA A 39 -11.15 12.71 -4.64
CA ALA A 39 -9.80 13.06 -5.04
C ALA A 39 -9.32 14.34 -4.32
N ALA A 40 -10.16 15.38 -4.28
CA ALA A 40 -9.86 16.62 -3.57
C ALA A 40 -9.69 16.41 -2.06
N SER A 41 -10.45 15.50 -1.45
CA SER A 41 -10.34 15.19 -0.02
C SER A 41 -9.01 14.50 0.31
N ILE A 42 -8.48 13.65 -0.58
CA ILE A 42 -7.14 13.08 -0.43
C ILE A 42 -6.11 14.22 -0.33
N PHE A 43 -6.10 15.15 -1.30
CA PHE A 43 -5.17 16.28 -1.27
C PHE A 43 -5.36 17.17 -0.04
N LEU A 44 -6.62 17.43 0.35
CA LEU A 44 -6.94 18.22 1.54
C LEU A 44 -6.42 17.54 2.81
N ILE A 45 -6.66 16.25 2.98
CA ILE A 45 -6.19 15.47 4.14
C ILE A 45 -4.66 15.45 4.16
N THR A 46 -4.00 15.22 3.02
CA THR A 46 -2.54 15.28 2.93
C THR A 46 -2.01 16.66 3.32
N ALA A 47 -2.64 17.74 2.84
CA ALA A 47 -2.25 19.10 3.19
C ALA A 47 -2.43 19.39 4.69
N LEU A 48 -3.54 18.95 5.28
CA LEU A 48 -3.80 19.07 6.72
C LEU A 48 -2.78 18.26 7.55
N LEU A 49 -2.42 17.05 7.12
CA LEU A 49 -1.39 16.25 7.76
C LEU A 49 -0.02 16.94 7.72
N VAL A 50 0.38 17.46 6.56
CA VAL A 50 1.63 18.22 6.40
C VAL A 50 1.62 19.47 7.28
N PHE A 51 0.50 20.19 7.32
CA PHE A 51 0.33 21.37 8.16
C PHE A 51 0.51 21.03 9.66
N GLU A 52 -0.20 20.02 10.14
CA GLU A 52 -0.15 19.61 11.55
C GLU A 52 1.23 19.07 11.95
N LEU A 53 1.86 18.26 11.09
CA LEU A 53 3.23 17.78 11.30
C LEU A 53 4.23 18.92 11.35
N THR A 54 4.09 19.91 10.46
CA THR A 54 4.99 21.08 10.43
C THR A 54 4.81 21.91 11.70
N ARG A 55 3.58 22.15 12.12
CA ARG A 55 3.27 22.92 13.34
C ARG A 55 3.81 22.22 14.60
N ASN A 56 3.53 20.93 14.77
CA ASN A 56 3.91 20.19 15.97
C ASN A 56 5.41 19.88 16.03
N SER A 57 6.08 19.74 14.89
CA SER A 57 7.54 19.54 14.85
C SER A 57 8.36 20.82 15.05
N GLY A 58 7.74 21.99 15.26
CA GLY A 58 8.44 23.28 15.35
C GLY A 58 9.61 23.28 16.33
N LEU A 59 9.40 22.80 17.56
CA LEU A 59 10.44 22.74 18.60
C LEU A 59 11.63 21.87 18.18
N ALA A 60 11.37 20.69 17.62
CA ALA A 60 12.42 19.78 17.15
C ALA A 60 13.17 20.36 15.95
N ARG A 61 12.46 20.99 15.00
CA ARG A 61 13.08 21.63 13.83
C ARG A 61 14.00 22.78 14.23
N HIS A 62 13.61 23.58 15.22
CA HIS A 62 14.47 24.66 15.73
C HIS A 62 15.67 24.15 16.52
N LYS A 63 15.51 23.07 17.31
CA LYS A 63 16.57 22.51 18.15
C LYS A 63 17.63 21.73 17.36
N PHE A 64 17.22 20.93 16.37
CA PHE A 64 18.13 20.00 15.65
C PHE A 64 18.38 20.37 14.19
N GLY A 65 17.52 21.21 13.58
CA GLY A 65 17.68 21.67 12.21
C GLY A 65 17.87 20.54 11.19
N TRP A 66 18.64 20.81 10.15
CA TRP A 66 19.01 19.83 9.13
C TRP A 66 20.05 18.80 9.60
N GLU A 67 20.82 19.15 10.63
CA GLU A 67 21.85 18.28 11.19
C GLU A 67 21.25 16.98 11.74
N PHE A 68 20.01 17.04 12.25
CA PHE A 68 19.19 15.90 12.67
C PHE A 68 19.27 14.69 11.73
N LEU A 69 19.29 14.91 10.41
CA LEU A 69 19.31 13.85 9.40
C LEU A 69 20.66 13.12 9.32
N TRP A 70 21.76 13.78 9.71
CA TRP A 70 23.12 13.24 9.70
C TRP A 70 23.66 12.90 11.10
N THR A 71 23.00 13.35 12.17
CA THR A 71 23.36 13.02 13.54
C THR A 71 23.10 11.53 13.84
N ARG A 72 24.12 10.87 14.41
CA ARG A 72 24.06 9.44 14.81
C ARG A 72 23.63 9.25 16.26
N THR A 73 23.78 10.27 17.09
CA THR A 73 23.49 10.19 18.52
C THR A 73 21.99 10.14 18.76
N TRP A 74 21.55 9.15 19.53
CA TRP A 74 20.19 9.09 20.06
C TRP A 74 20.29 8.89 21.58
N ASP A 75 20.23 10.00 22.31
CA ASP A 75 20.28 10.06 23.77
C ASP A 75 19.03 10.77 24.31
N PRO A 76 17.99 10.00 24.70
CA PRO A 76 16.77 10.57 25.29
C PRO A 76 16.99 11.26 26.64
N VAL A 77 18.07 10.94 27.37
CA VAL A 77 18.37 11.52 28.68
C VAL A 77 18.92 12.93 28.51
N LYS A 78 19.77 13.14 27.50
CA LYS A 78 20.31 14.46 27.15
C LYS A 78 19.44 15.24 26.16
N GLU A 79 18.31 14.67 25.76
CA GLU A 79 17.44 15.20 24.71
C GLU A 79 18.20 15.48 23.39
N GLU A 80 19.16 14.62 23.04
CA GLU A 80 19.90 14.66 21.79
C GLU A 80 19.33 13.59 20.86
N PHE A 81 18.70 14.00 19.76
CA PHE A 81 18.06 13.09 18.83
C PHE A 81 18.68 13.23 17.44
N GLY A 82 19.02 12.09 16.84
CA GLY A 82 19.53 11.98 15.48
C GLY A 82 18.80 10.89 14.71
N ALA A 83 18.45 11.18 13.46
CA ALA A 83 17.68 10.26 12.61
C ALA A 83 18.55 9.26 11.85
N LEU A 84 19.85 9.52 11.70
CA LEU A 84 20.69 8.75 10.78
C LEU A 84 20.67 7.24 11.05
N PRO A 85 20.72 6.74 12.31
CA PRO A 85 20.66 5.30 12.58
C PRO A 85 19.32 4.67 12.17
N PHE A 86 18.21 5.40 12.33
CA PHE A 86 16.88 4.94 11.95
C PHE A 86 16.74 4.92 10.43
N ILE A 87 17.17 5.98 9.73
CA ILE A 87 17.17 6.03 8.28
C ILE A 87 18.01 4.89 7.71
N PHE A 88 19.25 4.76 8.19
CA PHE A 88 20.16 3.70 7.76
C PHE A 88 19.58 2.32 8.05
N GLY A 89 19.07 2.10 9.26
CA GLY A 89 18.42 0.84 9.66
C GLY A 89 17.26 0.49 8.74
N THR A 90 16.35 1.42 8.46
CA THR A 90 15.22 1.20 7.54
C THR A 90 15.69 0.91 6.12
N VAL A 91 16.65 1.66 5.59
CA VAL A 91 17.15 1.46 4.22
C VAL A 91 17.82 0.10 4.09
N VAL A 92 18.74 -0.25 4.98
CA VAL A 92 19.47 -1.52 4.92
C VAL A 92 18.53 -2.72 5.11
N THR A 93 17.63 -2.64 6.09
CA THR A 93 16.66 -3.72 6.32
C THR A 93 15.69 -3.89 5.16
N SER A 94 15.17 -2.79 4.60
CA SER A 94 14.26 -2.84 3.44
C SER A 94 14.97 -3.33 2.19
N ALA A 95 16.20 -2.88 1.93
CA ALA A 95 16.99 -3.34 0.80
C ALA A 95 17.31 -4.83 0.90
N THR A 96 17.72 -5.31 2.08
CA THR A 96 17.99 -6.73 2.32
C THR A 96 16.72 -7.57 2.17
N ALA A 97 15.59 -7.08 2.68
CA ALA A 97 14.30 -7.74 2.53
C ALA A 97 13.90 -7.86 1.05
N LEU A 98 14.03 -6.77 0.27
CA LEU A 98 13.72 -6.79 -1.16
C LEU A 98 14.65 -7.70 -1.95
N LEU A 99 15.94 -7.70 -1.63
CA LEU A 99 16.94 -8.54 -2.28
C LEU A 99 16.59 -10.03 -2.17
N ILE A 100 15.97 -10.45 -1.06
CA ILE A 100 15.55 -11.83 -0.84
C ILE A 100 14.13 -12.07 -1.38
N ALA A 101 13.19 -11.19 -1.06
CA ALA A 101 11.77 -11.37 -1.35
C ALA A 101 11.46 -11.27 -2.84
N VAL A 102 12.11 -10.35 -3.58
CA VAL A 102 11.81 -10.14 -5.00
C VAL A 102 12.21 -11.34 -5.86
N PRO A 103 13.45 -11.87 -5.81
CA PRO A 103 13.80 -13.05 -6.59
C PRO A 103 12.94 -14.26 -6.24
N LEU A 104 12.69 -14.49 -4.95
CA LEU A 104 11.87 -15.61 -4.49
C LEU A 104 10.42 -15.49 -4.94
N GLY A 105 9.83 -14.29 -4.85
CA GLY A 105 8.46 -14.03 -5.28
C GLY A 105 8.29 -14.16 -6.78
N VAL A 106 9.24 -13.64 -7.57
CA VAL A 106 9.24 -13.79 -9.02
C VAL A 106 9.39 -15.27 -9.41
N ALA A 107 10.36 -15.99 -8.82
CA ALA A 107 10.55 -17.41 -9.09
C ALA A 107 9.31 -18.24 -8.76
N ALA A 108 8.68 -17.98 -7.61
CA ALA A 108 7.44 -18.64 -7.22
C ALA A 108 6.29 -18.32 -8.20
N SER A 109 6.14 -17.06 -8.61
CA SER A 109 5.09 -16.66 -9.55
C SER A 109 5.23 -17.33 -10.93
N VAL A 110 6.45 -17.41 -11.46
CA VAL A 110 6.73 -18.09 -12.74
C VAL A 110 6.47 -19.59 -12.61
N PHE A 111 6.94 -20.21 -11.52
CA PHE A 111 6.68 -21.63 -11.27
C PHE A 111 5.18 -21.93 -11.23
N LEU A 112 4.40 -21.15 -10.48
CA LEU A 112 2.96 -21.35 -10.35
C LEU A 112 2.19 -21.08 -11.65
N ALA A 113 2.62 -20.10 -12.43
CA ALA A 113 1.95 -19.71 -13.66
C ALA A 113 2.25 -20.66 -14.84
N GLU A 114 3.49 -21.13 -14.96
CA GLU A 114 3.96 -21.81 -16.17
C GLU A 114 4.35 -23.29 -15.95
N LEU A 115 4.94 -23.63 -14.80
CA LEU A 115 5.52 -24.97 -14.58
C LEU A 115 4.63 -25.89 -13.74
N ALA A 116 3.85 -25.33 -12.81
CA ALA A 116 3.12 -26.11 -11.82
C ALA A 116 1.87 -26.79 -12.42
N PRO A 117 1.61 -28.07 -12.10
CA PRO A 117 0.35 -28.72 -12.43
C PRO A 117 -0.85 -27.96 -11.84
N ARG A 118 -1.95 -27.84 -12.60
CA ARG A 118 -3.15 -27.05 -12.23
C ARG A 118 -3.62 -27.23 -10.78
N ARG A 119 -3.64 -28.46 -10.26
CA ARG A 119 -4.09 -28.72 -8.88
C ARG A 119 -3.15 -28.11 -7.83
N ILE A 120 -1.84 -28.21 -8.05
CA ILE A 120 -0.82 -27.66 -7.13
C ILE A 120 -0.82 -26.14 -7.21
N SER A 121 -0.87 -25.59 -8.44
CA SER A 121 -0.96 -24.15 -8.65
C SER A 121 -2.16 -23.54 -7.92
N ASN A 122 -3.36 -24.09 -8.13
CA ASN A 122 -4.58 -23.61 -7.46
C ASN A 122 -4.49 -23.68 -5.93
N LEU A 123 -3.97 -24.78 -5.37
CA LEU A 123 -3.84 -24.94 -3.93
C LEU A 123 -2.83 -23.94 -3.34
N LEU A 124 -1.65 -23.82 -3.96
CA LEU A 124 -0.60 -22.91 -3.48
C LEU A 124 -1.02 -21.45 -3.61
N THR A 125 -1.66 -21.06 -4.72
CA THR A 125 -2.20 -19.70 -4.88
C THR A 125 -3.22 -19.39 -3.79
N PHE A 126 -4.15 -20.31 -3.50
CA PHE A 126 -5.10 -20.14 -2.40
C PHE A 126 -4.38 -19.97 -1.05
N LEU A 127 -3.37 -20.79 -0.75
CA LEU A 127 -2.60 -20.67 0.49
C LEU A 127 -1.83 -19.34 0.57
N ILE A 128 -1.27 -18.86 -0.54
CA ILE A 128 -0.57 -17.57 -0.61
C ILE A 128 -1.57 -16.42 -0.38
N GLU A 129 -2.75 -16.47 -0.98
CA GLU A 129 -3.81 -15.48 -0.77
C GLU A 129 -4.28 -15.47 0.70
N LEU A 130 -4.44 -16.65 1.31
CA LEU A 130 -4.74 -16.76 2.74
C LEU A 130 -3.62 -16.17 3.60
N LEU A 131 -2.37 -16.43 3.26
CA LEU A 131 -1.21 -15.89 3.97
C LEU A 131 -1.15 -14.36 3.83
N ALA A 132 -1.43 -13.83 2.64
CA ALA A 132 -1.49 -12.39 2.39
C ALA A 132 -2.65 -11.69 3.13
N ALA A 133 -3.73 -12.42 3.43
CA ALA A 133 -4.86 -11.90 4.20
C ALA A 133 -4.61 -11.82 5.71
N VAL A 134 -3.54 -12.47 6.23
CA VAL A 134 -3.20 -12.42 7.65
C VAL A 134 -2.78 -10.99 8.04
N PRO A 135 -3.28 -10.42 9.16
CA PRO A 135 -2.88 -9.10 9.60
C PRO A 135 -1.37 -9.00 9.87
N SER A 136 -0.75 -7.91 9.43
CA SER A 136 0.70 -7.68 9.60
C SER A 136 1.16 -7.75 11.06
N VAL A 137 0.29 -7.38 12.02
CA VAL A 137 0.55 -7.46 13.47
C VAL A 137 0.86 -8.89 13.91
N ILE A 138 0.20 -9.90 13.33
CA ILE A 138 0.42 -11.31 13.70
C ILE A 138 1.84 -11.74 13.32
N TYR A 139 2.31 -11.38 12.11
CA TYR A 139 3.70 -11.65 11.70
C TYR A 139 4.71 -10.91 12.58
N GLY A 140 4.39 -9.68 13.00
CA GLY A 140 5.21 -8.94 13.97
C GLY A 140 5.36 -9.67 15.31
N LEU A 141 4.24 -10.16 15.86
CA LEU A 141 4.24 -10.92 17.12
C LEU A 141 4.97 -12.26 16.98
N LEU A 142 4.78 -12.98 15.86
CA LEU A 142 5.53 -14.21 15.58
C LEU A 142 7.04 -13.93 15.49
N GLY A 143 7.43 -12.80 14.89
CA GLY A 143 8.82 -12.34 14.90
C GLY A 143 9.38 -12.18 16.32
N ILE A 144 8.61 -11.56 17.22
CA ILE A 144 9.05 -11.33 18.61
C ILE A 144 9.08 -12.63 19.43
N PHE A 145 8.06 -13.49 19.30
CA PHE A 145 7.92 -14.67 20.17
C PHE A 145 8.59 -15.93 19.64
N VAL A 146 8.88 -16.01 18.35
CA VAL A 146 9.48 -17.21 17.73
C VAL A 146 10.84 -16.87 17.14
N LEU A 147 10.92 -15.87 16.25
CA LEU A 147 12.15 -15.57 15.53
C LEU A 147 13.23 -14.99 16.45
N VAL A 148 12.90 -14.01 17.32
CA VAL A 148 13.88 -13.41 18.23
C VAL A 148 14.48 -14.43 19.20
N PRO A 149 13.71 -15.32 19.86
CA PRO A 149 14.27 -16.39 20.67
C PRO A 149 15.17 -17.33 19.87
N ALA A 150 14.74 -17.78 18.69
CA ALA A 150 15.53 -18.66 17.83
C ALA A 150 16.86 -18.01 17.39
N LEU A 151 16.83 -16.71 17.08
CA LEU A 151 18.04 -15.95 16.78
C LEU A 151 18.98 -15.88 17.98
N ARG A 152 18.43 -15.65 19.19
CA ARG A 152 19.24 -15.54 20.42
C ARG A 152 19.84 -16.87 20.86
N SER A 153 19.16 -17.99 20.66
CA SER A 153 19.64 -19.31 21.09
C SER A 153 20.61 -19.93 20.09
N GLU A 154 20.30 -19.90 18.79
CA GLU A 154 21.07 -20.62 17.78
C GLU A 154 22.04 -19.70 17.01
N VAL A 155 21.52 -18.57 16.52
CA VAL A 155 22.23 -17.77 15.50
C VAL A 155 23.27 -16.85 16.12
N MET A 156 22.91 -16.11 17.17
CA MET A 156 23.80 -15.16 17.82
C MET A 156 25.02 -15.84 18.47
N PRO A 157 24.90 -16.98 19.17
CA PRO A 157 26.07 -17.66 19.72
C PRO A 157 26.97 -18.25 18.64
N ALA A 158 26.39 -18.79 17.56
CA ALA A 158 27.17 -19.25 16.40
C ALA A 158 27.95 -18.10 15.77
N LEU A 159 27.32 -16.94 15.56
CA LEU A 159 27.95 -15.78 14.97
C LEU A 159 29.09 -15.24 15.87
N LYS A 160 28.86 -15.13 17.18
CA LYS A 160 29.88 -14.71 18.18
C LYS A 160 31.07 -15.66 18.30
N LYS A 161 30.91 -16.92 17.89
CA LYS A 161 32.00 -17.91 17.90
C LYS A 161 32.90 -17.77 16.66
N THR A 162 32.34 -17.24 15.56
CA THR A 162 33.00 -17.21 14.25
C THR A 162 33.55 -15.82 13.89
N LEU A 163 32.96 -14.75 14.41
CA LEU A 163 33.41 -13.36 14.31
C LEU A 163 33.91 -12.86 15.67
#